data_AF-B6B1P8-F1
#
_entry.id   AF-B6B1P8-F1
#
_cell.length_a   1.000
_cell.length_b   1.000
_cell.length_c   1.000
_cell.angle_alpha   90.00
_cell.angle_beta   90.00
_cell.angle_gamma   90.00
#
_symmetry.space_group_name_H-M   'P 1'
#
loop_
_entity.id
_entity.type
_entity.pdbx_description
1 polymer ?
#
loop_
_entity_poly.entity_id
_entity_poly.type
_entity_poly.pdbx_seq_one_letter_code
_entity_poly.pdbx_strand_id
1 'polypeptide(L)'
;MKIARNTYSTLVIEDRPILVSAVLDFFFFALCAGTVGSLMAGEWVAGIVLSVSAGFSALLIHLIVRRVQVIFDRNGDTITFRA
;
A
#
# COMPACT_ATOMS: atom_id res chain seq x y z
N MET A 1 8.86 5.35 -8.45
CA MET A 1 9.16 6.78 -8.64
C MET A 1 8.69 7.27 -10.01
N LYS A 2 7.68 8.15 -10.05
CA LYS A 2 7.13 8.76 -11.27
C LYS A 2 7.20 10.28 -11.16
N ILE A 3 7.59 10.95 -12.25
CA ILE A 3 7.57 12.42 -12.31
C ILE A 3 6.11 12.85 -12.52
N ALA A 4 5.53 13.51 -11.52
CA ALA A 4 4.14 13.96 -11.55
C ALA A 4 4.00 15.31 -12.27
N ARG A 5 4.99 16.20 -12.12
CA ARG A 5 5.03 17.50 -12.79
C ARG A 5 6.48 17.96 -12.95
N ASN A 6 6.83 18.44 -14.14
CA ASN A 6 8.15 19.00 -14.45
C ASN A 6 7.98 20.34 -15.15
N THR A 7 8.06 21.42 -14.37
CA THR A 7 8.04 22.81 -14.87
C THR A 7 9.39 23.46 -14.57
N TYR A 8 9.72 24.56 -15.26
CA TYR A 8 10.93 25.35 -14.99
C TYR A 8 11.11 25.72 -13.51
N SER A 9 10.01 26.01 -12.78
CA SER A 9 10.02 26.42 -11.38
C SER A 9 9.89 25.27 -10.36
N THR A 10 9.32 24.12 -10.74
CA THR A 10 8.90 23.10 -9.77
C THR A 10 8.97 21.70 -10.36
N LEU A 11 9.59 20.77 -9.63
CA LEU A 11 9.65 19.34 -9.95
C LEU A 11 8.96 18.55 -8.84
N VAL A 12 7.87 17.86 -9.18
CA VAL A 12 7.14 16.99 -8.25
C VAL A 12 7.38 15.55 -8.62
N ILE A 13 7.96 14.80 -7.69
CA ILE A 13 8.22 13.37 -7.84
C ILE A 13 7.31 12.62 -6.87
N GLU A 14 6.49 11.73 -7.40
CA GLU A 14 5.62 10.86 -6.61
C GLU A 14 6.28 9.48 -6.55
N ASP A 15 6.50 8.96 -5.35
CA ASP A 15 6.85 7.56 -5.18
C ASP A 15 5.62 6.74 -4.77
N ARG A 16 5.37 5.69 -5.56
CA ARG A 16 4.30 4.72 -5.33
C ARG A 16 4.95 3.36 -5.13
N PRO A 17 4.74 2.70 -3.99
CA PRO A 17 5.30 1.38 -3.73
C PRO A 17 4.47 0.29 -4.43
N ILE A 18 4.43 0.32 -5.78
CA ILE A 18 3.54 -0.53 -6.60
C ILE A 18 3.86 -2.01 -6.44
N LEU A 19 5.15 -2.39 -6.42
CA LEU A 19 5.57 -3.79 -6.23
C LEU A 19 5.16 -4.31 -4.84
N VAL A 20 5.37 -3.49 -3.81
CA VAL A 20 5.04 -3.86 -2.44
C VAL A 20 3.52 -3.96 -2.26
N SER A 21 2.75 -3.02 -2.82
CA SER A 21 1.29 -3.08 -2.79
C SER A 21 0.78 -4.33 -3.50
N ALA A 22 1.29 -4.65 -4.69
CA ALA A 22 0.85 -5.82 -5.45
C ALA A 22 1.10 -7.14 -4.70
N VAL A 23 2.27 -7.27 -4.05
CA VAL A 23 2.60 -8.45 -3.25
C VAL A 23 1.67 -8.55 -2.02
N LEU A 24 1.49 -7.45 -1.30
CA LEU A 24 0.60 -7.42 -0.13
C LEU A 24 -0.87 -7.70 -0.51
N ASP A 25 -1.35 -7.13 -1.62
CA ASP A 25 -2.70 -7.35 -2.14
C ASP A 25 -2.89 -8.84 -2.48
N PHE A 26 -1.91 -9.49 -3.12
CA PHE A 26 -1.95 -10.92 -3.40
C PHE A 26 -2.10 -11.76 -2.12
N PHE A 27 -1.28 -11.48 -1.09
CA PHE A 27 -1.39 -12.18 0.20
C PHE A 27 -2.73 -11.92 0.88
N PHE A 28 -3.23 -10.69 0.83
CA PHE A 28 -4.53 -10.34 1.38
C PHE A 28 -5.66 -11.15 0.71
N PHE A 29 -5.68 -11.22 -0.62
CA PHE A 29 -6.69 -12.01 -1.34
C PHE A 29 -6.56 -13.51 -1.06
N ALA A 30 -5.33 -14.04 -0.97
CA ALA A 30 -5.11 -15.44 -0.63
C ALA A 30 -5.65 -15.78 0.78
N LEU A 31 -5.42 -14.90 1.76
CA LEU A 31 -5.94 -15.07 3.12
C LEU A 31 -7.47 -14.97 3.16
N CYS A 32 -8.06 -14.02 2.44
CA CYS A 32 -9.52 -13.92 2.31
C CYS A 32 -10.13 -15.18 1.68
N ALA A 33 -9.53 -15.70 0.62
CA ALA A 33 -9.97 -16.94 -0.01
C ALA A 33 -9.84 -18.14 0.95
N GLY A 34 -8.72 -18.22 1.69
CA GLY A 34 -8.51 -19.23 2.72
C GLY A 34 -9.55 -19.17 3.83
N THR A 35 -9.87 -17.96 4.33
CA THR A 35 -10.94 -17.74 5.31
C THR A 35 -12.27 -18.28 4.82
N VAL A 36 -12.69 -17.90 3.61
CA VAL A 36 -13.96 -18.35 3.03
C VAL A 36 -13.96 -19.87 2.90
N GLY A 37 -12.89 -20.47 2.36
CA GLY A 37 -12.76 -21.92 2.25
C GLY A 37 -12.84 -22.65 3.60
N SER A 38 -12.16 -22.12 4.63
CA SER A 38 -12.17 -22.68 5.98
C SER A 38 -13.55 -22.61 6.63
N LEU A 39 -14.27 -21.50 6.46
CA LEU A 39 -15.63 -21.34 6.97
C LEU A 39 -16.60 -22.29 6.26
N MET A 40 -16.47 -22.47 4.95
CA MET A 40 -17.26 -23.44 4.19
C MET A 40 -16.99 -24.89 4.61
N ALA A 41 -15.76 -25.20 5.01
CA ALA A 41 -15.39 -26.50 5.55
C ALA A 41 -15.85 -26.73 7.00
N GLY A 42 -16.43 -25.72 7.66
CA GLY A 42 -16.82 -25.78 9.07
C GLY A 42 -15.63 -25.68 10.05
N GLU A 43 -14.43 -25.36 9.56
CA GLU A 43 -13.23 -25.17 10.36
C GLU A 43 -13.17 -23.75 10.91
N TRP A 44 -13.92 -23.51 11.99
CA TRP A 44 -14.07 -22.19 12.60
C TRP A 44 -12.77 -21.61 13.15
N VAL A 45 -11.91 -22.44 13.74
CA VAL A 45 -10.64 -21.98 14.32
C VAL A 45 -9.71 -21.46 13.23
N ALA A 46 -9.52 -22.22 12.15
CA ALA A 46 -8.73 -21.80 11.01
C ALA A 46 -9.35 -20.56 10.32
N GLY A 47 -10.67 -20.49 10.20
CA GLY A 47 -11.37 -19.33 9.64
C GLY A 47 -11.16 -18.04 10.43
N ILE A 48 -11.16 -18.13 11.77
CA ILE A 48 -10.88 -16.99 12.66
C ILE A 48 -9.42 -16.55 12.51
N VAL A 49 -8.47 -17.49 12.56
CA VAL A 49 -7.04 -17.18 12.43
C VAL A 49 -6.76 -16.50 11.10
N LEU A 50 -7.26 -17.06 10.00
CA LEU A 50 -7.09 -16.49 8.66
C LEU A 50 -7.77 -15.12 8.52
N SER A 51 -8.93 -14.90 9.15
CA SER A 51 -9.60 -13.59 9.18
C SER A 51 -8.75 -12.53 9.88
N VAL A 52 -8.16 -12.85 11.03
CA VAL A 52 -7.28 -11.94 11.77
C VAL A 52 -6.03 -11.63 10.93
N SER A 53 -5.44 -12.65 10.30
CA SER A 53 -4.29 -12.47 9.39
C SER A 53 -4.64 -11.60 8.18
N ALA A 54 -5.83 -11.77 7.59
CA ALA A 54 -6.30 -10.93 6.49
C ALA A 54 -6.50 -9.47 6.94
N GLY A 55 -7.11 -9.25 8.11
CA GLY A 55 -7.26 -7.92 8.69
C GLY A 55 -5.92 -7.23 8.96
N PHE A 56 -4.95 -7.97 9.49
CA PHE A 56 -3.59 -7.46 9.68
C PHE A 56 -2.91 -7.09 8.35
N SER A 57 -3.07 -7.92 7.32
CA SER A 57 -2.53 -7.66 5.98
C SER A 57 -3.15 -6.40 5.35
N ALA A 58 -4.46 -6.20 5.49
CA ALA A 58 -5.13 -4.97 5.04
C ALA A 58 -4.60 -3.72 5.75
N LEU A 59 -4.32 -3.83 7.05
CA LEU A 59 -3.76 -2.73 7.83
C LEU A 59 -2.34 -2.38 7.36
N LEU A 60 -1.51 -3.39 7.05
CA LEU A 60 -0.19 -3.19 6.46
C LEU A 60 -0.26 -2.53 5.08
N ILE A 61 -1.20 -2.94 4.22
CA ILE A 61 -1.44 -2.28 2.92
C ILE A 61 -1.73 -0.79 3.15
N HIS A 62 -2.64 -0.47 4.08
CA HIS A 62 -3.01 0.92 4.34
C HIS A 62 -1.84 1.76 4.90
N LEU A 63 -0.99 1.19 5.75
CA LEU A 63 0.14 1.91 6.33
C LEU A 63 1.33 2.04 5.37
N ILE A 64 1.63 1.01 4.59
CA ILE A 64 2.83 0.94 3.74
C ILE A 64 2.59 1.58 2.37
N VAL A 65 1.38 1.48 1.81
CA VAL A 65 1.07 1.97 0.45
C VAL A 65 0.79 3.49 0.41
N ARG A 66 1.26 4.23 1.43
CA ARG A 66 1.15 5.68 1.47
C ARG A 66 1.99 6.31 0.35
N ARG A 67 1.40 7.30 -0.31
CA ARG A 67 2.04 7.99 -1.44
C ARG A 67 2.89 9.12 -0.91
N VAL A 68 4.20 8.99 -1.06
CA VAL A 68 5.12 10.08 -0.71
C VAL A 68 5.36 10.93 -1.95
N GLN A 69 5.02 12.21 -1.85
CA GLN A 69 5.33 13.24 -2.83
C GLN A 69 6.51 14.07 -2.35
N VAL A 70 7.54 14.15 -3.18
CA VAL A 70 8.68 15.05 -3.00
C VAL A 70 8.52 16.20 -3.97
N ILE A 71 8.46 17.43 -3.45
CA ILE A 71 8.33 18.66 -4.22
C ILE A 71 9.65 19.41 -4.11
N PHE A 72 10.31 19.60 -5.25
CA PHE A 72 11.48 20.46 -5.39
C PHE A 72 11.03 21.80 -5.96
N ASP A 73 11.20 22.87 -5.19
CA ASP A 73 11.01 24.26 -5.64
C ASP A 73 12.36 24.84 -6.04
N ARG A 74 12.52 25.16 -7.32
CA ARG A 74 13.77 25.69 -7.89
C ARG A 74 13.93 27.21 -7.72
N ASN A 75 12.83 27.92 -7.47
CA ASN A 75 12.87 29.37 -7.25
C ASN A 75 13.13 29.70 -5.77
N GLY A 76 12.62 28.88 -4.86
CA GLY A 76 12.84 29.01 -3.43
C GLY A 76 14.02 28.21 -2.88
N ASP A 77 14.64 27.35 -3.70
CA ASP A 77 15.72 26.42 -3.31
C ASP A 77 15.34 25.54 -2.10
N THR A 78 14.08 25.06 -2.09
CA THR A 78 13.52 24.25 -0.98
C THR A 78 13.06 22.87 -1.44
N ILE A 79 13.18 21.90 -0.52
CA ILE A 79 12.70 20.53 -0.70
C ILE A 79 11.61 20.28 0.32
N THR A 80 10.40 19.98 -0.15
CA THR A 80 9.25 19.69 0.72
C THR A 80 8.79 18.25 0.53
N PHE A 81 8.62 17.53 1.64
CA PHE A 81 8.03 16.20 1.66
C PHE A 81 6.56 16.30 2.04
N ARG A 82 5.68 15.69 1.24
CA ARG A 82 4.25 15.55 1.53
C ARG A 82 3.90 14.06 1.48
N ALA A 83 3.35 13.54 2.57
CA ALA A 83 2.87 12.16 2.70
C ALA A 83 1.34 12.09 2.62
#